data_AF-A0A517QFI3-F1
#
_entry.id   AF-A0A517QFI3-F1
#
_cell.length_a   1.000
_cell.length_b   1.000
_cell.length_c   1.000
_cell.angle_alpha   90.00
_cell.angle_beta   90.00
_cell.angle_gamma   90.00
#
_symmetry.space_group_name_H-M   'P 1'
#
loop_
_entity.id
_entity.type
_entity.pdbx_description
1 polymer ?
#
loop_
_entity_poly.entity_id
_entity_poly.type
_entity_poly.pdbx_seq_one_letter_code
_entity_poly.pdbx_strand_id
1 'polypeptide(L)'
;MSLTLLLNESQEKLKQWRENQQLFQSVASPRSYYHSNSVLPYAAKKAYDNLLMEGTVVWGSLVQANTGIFKPGNEDLPALYVFSQEDYFKECPPHLVEISSRLFALKGTKTGQPLIDETAERITNEYKDSCGYPIPYRLTDGHDVFLSVVYLFRDHLPYGRLTSRIMPLLVNLPHNGLALPLPLNFWTEEMIYQVSTGAVENLEVPHWDLVWQNRSRPEPLRPEFGGEVESNPRWITSLPPIQVSEAAYKQLCHKLRFHSLLFPKRVFIRREGDTFSMALNPRGKIKANPHVQIRDITFYYPPDEFNRKLGVSIEFTDGPFEREFVLRRVTA
;
A
#
# COMPACT_ATOMS: atom_id res chain seq x y z
N MET A 1 -20.24 -6.36 9.20
CA MET A 1 -19.72 -7.35 8.22
C MET A 1 -18.21 -7.18 8.11
N SER A 2 -17.40 -8.22 7.94
CA SER A 2 -15.93 -8.03 7.83
C SER A 2 -15.56 -7.37 6.49
N LEU A 3 -14.50 -6.55 6.46
CA LEU A 3 -14.01 -5.87 5.26
C LEU A 3 -13.62 -6.86 4.14
N THR A 4 -13.12 -8.03 4.52
CA THR A 4 -12.83 -9.14 3.59
C THR A 4 -14.09 -9.65 2.90
N LEU A 5 -15.19 -9.81 3.65
CA LEU A 5 -16.43 -10.35 3.09
C LEU A 5 -17.05 -9.37 2.09
N LEU A 6 -16.99 -8.07 2.38
CA LEU A 6 -17.38 -7.01 1.45
C LEU A 6 -16.60 -7.11 0.13
N LEU A 7 -15.26 -7.21 0.22
CA LEU A 7 -14.39 -7.26 -0.95
C LEU A 7 -14.63 -8.52 -1.79
N ASN A 8 -14.83 -9.66 -1.14
CA ASN A 8 -15.15 -10.93 -1.79
C ASN A 8 -16.51 -10.88 -2.50
N GLU A 9 -17.53 -10.27 -1.91
CA GLU A 9 -18.82 -10.09 -2.56
C GLU A 9 -18.69 -9.20 -3.81
N SER A 10 -17.89 -8.13 -3.73
CA SER A 10 -17.63 -7.26 -4.88
C SER A 10 -16.89 -8.00 -6.01
N GLN A 11 -15.92 -8.84 -5.64
CA GLN A 11 -15.19 -9.70 -6.57
C GLN A 11 -16.11 -10.73 -7.24
N GLU A 12 -17.07 -11.29 -6.51
CA GLU A 12 -18.05 -12.24 -7.06
C GLU A 12 -19.04 -11.55 -8.00
N LYS A 13 -19.53 -10.34 -7.65
CA LYS A 13 -20.36 -9.52 -8.57
C LYS A 13 -19.64 -9.24 -9.88
N LEU A 14 -18.36 -8.88 -9.81
CA LEU A 14 -17.53 -8.65 -11.00
C LEU A 14 -17.35 -9.94 -11.83
N LYS A 15 -17.13 -11.07 -11.17
CA LYS A 15 -17.02 -12.38 -11.82
C LYS A 15 -18.30 -12.78 -12.55
N GLN A 16 -19.45 -12.68 -11.89
CA GLN A 16 -20.76 -12.94 -12.50
C GLN A 16 -21.00 -12.04 -13.73
N TRP A 17 -20.63 -10.77 -13.62
CA TRP A 17 -20.70 -9.86 -14.77
C TRP A 17 -19.79 -10.32 -15.93
N ARG A 18 -18.55 -10.73 -15.67
CA ARG A 18 -17.62 -11.25 -16.69
C ARG A 18 -18.18 -12.50 -17.39
N GLU A 19 -18.74 -13.43 -16.63
CA GLU A 19 -19.38 -14.63 -17.18
C GLU A 19 -20.55 -14.26 -18.10
N ASN A 20 -21.40 -13.32 -17.66
CA ASN A 20 -22.51 -12.84 -18.48
C ASN A 20 -22.04 -12.09 -19.75
N GLN A 21 -20.94 -11.33 -19.70
CA GLN A 21 -20.35 -10.70 -20.89
C GLN A 21 -19.89 -11.73 -21.91
N GLN A 22 -19.20 -12.79 -21.45
CA GLN A 22 -18.71 -13.85 -22.31
C GLN A 22 -19.86 -14.65 -22.95
N LEU A 23 -20.92 -14.91 -22.19
CA LEU A 23 -22.05 -15.72 -22.63
C LEU A 23 -23.01 -14.99 -23.57
N PHE A 24 -23.25 -13.69 -23.32
CA PHE A 24 -24.35 -12.99 -23.99
C PHE A 24 -23.91 -11.82 -24.87
N GLN A 25 -22.65 -11.36 -24.78
CA GLN A 25 -22.09 -10.17 -25.49
C GLN A 25 -22.97 -8.90 -25.46
N SER A 26 -23.97 -8.85 -24.57
CA SER A 26 -25.09 -7.90 -24.63
C SER A 26 -25.46 -7.29 -23.27
N VAL A 27 -24.78 -7.69 -22.19
CA VAL A 27 -24.93 -6.99 -20.92
C VAL A 27 -24.27 -5.62 -21.08
N ALA A 28 -25.00 -4.55 -20.82
CA ALA A 28 -24.45 -3.21 -20.90
C ALA A 28 -23.16 -3.11 -20.08
N SER A 29 -22.10 -2.56 -20.67
CA SER A 29 -20.86 -2.26 -19.93
C SER A 29 -21.24 -1.41 -18.70
N PRO A 30 -20.74 -1.75 -17.48
CA PRO A 30 -21.04 -1.06 -16.24
C PRO A 30 -20.77 0.43 -16.38
N ARG A 31 -21.82 1.17 -16.76
CA ARG A 31 -21.78 2.58 -17.16
C ARG A 31 -20.53 2.91 -17.96
N SER A 32 -20.50 2.35 -19.16
CA SER A 32 -19.66 2.84 -20.25
C SER A 32 -19.75 4.37 -20.32
N TYR A 33 -18.59 5.02 -20.39
CA TYR A 33 -18.20 6.44 -20.54
C TYR A 33 -19.12 7.39 -21.37
N TYR A 34 -20.44 7.24 -21.29
CA TYR A 34 -21.44 7.89 -22.14
C TYR A 34 -22.13 9.07 -21.46
N HIS A 35 -21.56 9.64 -20.39
CA HIS A 35 -21.82 11.05 -20.14
C HIS A 35 -20.89 11.88 -21.03
N SER A 36 -21.53 12.76 -21.81
CA SER A 36 -21.08 13.42 -23.05
C SER A 36 -19.79 14.25 -22.99
N ASN A 37 -19.09 14.26 -21.86
CA ASN A 37 -17.96 15.14 -21.57
C ASN A 37 -16.66 14.38 -21.20
N SER A 38 -16.66 13.04 -21.10
CA SER A 38 -15.45 12.26 -20.80
C SER A 38 -14.62 12.05 -22.08
N VAL A 39 -13.67 12.94 -22.34
CA VAL A 39 -12.74 12.86 -23.48
C VAL A 39 -11.53 12.00 -23.11
N LEU A 40 -11.75 10.71 -22.82
CA LEU A 40 -10.64 9.78 -22.66
C LEU A 40 -10.11 9.30 -24.02
N PRO A 41 -8.78 9.26 -24.23
CA PRO A 41 -8.19 8.63 -25.40
C PRO A 41 -8.63 7.16 -25.53
N TYR A 42 -8.76 6.66 -26.76
CA TYR A 42 -9.12 5.26 -27.05
C TYR A 42 -8.26 4.23 -26.29
N ALA A 43 -6.96 4.52 -26.12
CA ALA A 43 -6.04 3.69 -25.35
C ALA A 43 -6.44 3.56 -23.86
N ALA A 44 -6.90 4.64 -23.23
CA ALA A 44 -7.35 4.64 -21.84
C ALA A 44 -8.65 3.83 -21.68
N LYS A 45 -9.58 3.96 -22.63
CA LYS A 45 -10.80 3.15 -22.68
C LYS A 45 -10.48 1.66 -22.79
N LYS A 46 -9.62 1.27 -23.74
CA LYS A 46 -9.19 -0.12 -23.92
C LYS A 46 -8.48 -0.67 -22.68
N ALA A 47 -7.64 0.14 -22.03
CA ALA A 47 -6.97 -0.25 -20.80
C ALA A 47 -7.97 -0.51 -19.65
N TYR A 48 -9.01 0.31 -19.54
CA TYR A 48 -10.08 0.10 -18.58
C TYR A 48 -10.93 -1.15 -18.90
N ASP A 49 -11.29 -1.37 -20.17
CA ASP A 49 -12.05 -2.56 -20.56
C ASP A 49 -11.26 -3.85 -20.25
N ASN A 50 -9.96 -3.86 -20.52
CA ASN A 50 -9.07 -4.96 -20.14
C ASN A 50 -9.03 -5.15 -18.62
N LEU A 51 -8.94 -4.05 -17.87
CA LEU A 51 -8.96 -4.07 -16.41
C LEU A 51 -10.28 -4.63 -15.86
N LEU A 52 -11.43 -4.30 -16.46
CA LEU A 52 -12.72 -4.88 -16.12
C LEU A 52 -12.76 -6.40 -16.33
N MET A 53 -12.13 -6.90 -17.38
CA MET A 53 -12.13 -8.33 -17.71
C MET A 53 -11.12 -9.15 -16.88
N GLU A 54 -9.97 -8.57 -16.56
CA GLU A 54 -8.82 -9.33 -16.02
C GLU A 54 -8.37 -8.87 -14.63
N GLY A 55 -8.80 -7.67 -14.20
CA GLY A 55 -8.36 -7.06 -12.95
C GLY A 55 -8.81 -7.79 -11.69
N THR A 56 -8.13 -7.52 -10.59
CA THR A 56 -8.45 -8.02 -9.25
C THR A 56 -8.99 -6.89 -8.40
N VAL A 57 -10.04 -7.15 -7.62
CA VAL A 57 -10.59 -6.18 -6.67
C VAL A 57 -9.73 -6.19 -5.41
N VAL A 58 -9.20 -5.03 -5.03
CA VAL A 58 -8.36 -4.83 -3.83
C VAL A 58 -8.81 -3.59 -3.08
N TRP A 59 -8.41 -3.47 -1.82
CA TRP A 59 -8.49 -2.18 -1.14
C TRP A 59 -7.36 -1.26 -1.61
N GLY A 60 -7.71 0.00 -1.88
CA GLY A 60 -6.77 1.08 -2.08
C GLY A 60 -6.86 2.13 -0.98
N SER A 61 -5.75 2.78 -0.66
CA SER A 61 -5.69 3.94 0.23
C SER A 61 -5.13 5.18 -0.46
N LEU A 62 -5.81 6.31 -0.27
CA LEU A 62 -5.45 7.61 -0.82
C LEU A 62 -4.18 8.15 -0.17
N VAL A 63 -3.16 8.40 -0.99
CA VAL A 63 -1.95 9.16 -0.62
C VAL A 63 -2.19 10.65 -0.84
N GLN A 64 -2.62 11.03 -2.05
CA GLN A 64 -2.82 12.42 -2.45
C GLN A 64 -3.93 12.53 -3.49
N ALA A 65 -4.74 13.59 -3.45
CA ALA A 65 -5.72 13.92 -4.47
C ALA A 65 -5.77 15.41 -4.74
N ASN A 66 -6.25 15.78 -5.93
CA ASN A 66 -6.69 17.14 -6.20
C ASN A 66 -7.89 17.50 -5.30
N THR A 67 -7.90 18.70 -4.72
CA THR A 67 -8.95 19.14 -3.78
C THR A 67 -10.35 19.19 -4.41
N GLY A 68 -10.45 19.33 -5.73
CA GLY A 68 -11.71 19.35 -6.45
C GLY A 68 -12.51 18.06 -6.31
N ILE A 69 -11.86 16.90 -6.12
CA ILE A 69 -12.56 15.60 -6.08
C ILE A 69 -13.40 15.41 -4.81
N PHE A 70 -13.12 16.17 -3.75
CA PHE A 70 -13.86 16.11 -2.48
C PHE A 70 -15.15 16.94 -2.48
N LYS A 71 -15.32 17.82 -3.47
CA LYS A 71 -16.50 18.70 -3.61
C LYS A 71 -17.38 18.22 -4.77
N PRO A 72 -18.69 18.53 -4.76
CA PRO A 72 -19.52 18.36 -5.96
C PRO A 72 -18.87 19.05 -7.17
N GLY A 73 -18.91 18.39 -8.32
CA GLY A 73 -18.30 18.87 -9.55
C GLY A 73 -18.51 17.88 -10.69
N ASN A 74 -18.10 18.27 -11.89
CA ASN A 74 -18.33 17.49 -13.11
C ASN A 74 -17.03 16.95 -13.73
N GLU A 75 -15.88 17.28 -13.15
CA GLU A 75 -14.56 16.88 -13.64
C GLU A 75 -14.06 15.66 -12.88
N ASP A 76 -13.70 14.63 -13.62
CA ASP A 76 -12.92 13.51 -13.12
C ASP A 76 -11.47 13.97 -12.88
N LEU A 77 -10.85 13.48 -11.81
CA LEU A 77 -9.55 14.00 -11.38
C LEU A 77 -8.59 12.87 -11.01
N PRO A 78 -7.28 13.01 -11.29
CA PRO A 78 -6.29 12.06 -10.84
C PRO A 78 -6.08 12.15 -9.32
N ALA A 79 -5.74 11.01 -8.76
CA ALA A 79 -5.29 10.86 -7.39
C ALA A 79 -4.18 9.80 -7.32
N LEU A 80 -3.38 9.86 -6.28
CA LEU A 80 -2.33 8.90 -5.99
C LEU A 80 -2.82 7.96 -4.89
N TYR A 81 -2.81 6.66 -5.18
CA TYR A 81 -3.23 5.62 -4.25
C TYR A 81 -2.12 4.61 -4.03
N VAL A 82 -2.15 3.99 -2.85
CA VAL A 82 -1.47 2.72 -2.61
C VAL A 82 -2.46 1.56 -2.58
N PHE A 83 -2.02 0.39 -3.00
CA PHE A 83 -2.78 -0.84 -2.91
C PHE A 83 -1.85 -2.05 -2.75
N SER A 84 -2.45 -3.20 -2.41
CA SER A 84 -1.75 -4.48 -2.35
C SER A 84 -2.69 -5.60 -2.78
N GLN A 85 -2.11 -6.65 -3.37
CA GLN A 85 -2.82 -7.90 -3.67
C GLN A 85 -2.66 -8.95 -2.55
N GLU A 86 -1.93 -8.65 -1.48
CA GLU A 86 -1.77 -9.56 -0.35
C GLU A 86 -3.10 -9.75 0.40
N ASP A 87 -3.41 -11.00 0.79
CA ASP A 87 -4.61 -11.32 1.57
C ASP A 87 -4.66 -10.56 2.90
N TYR A 88 -3.50 -10.26 3.50
CA TYR A 88 -3.38 -9.45 4.71
C TYR A 88 -4.18 -8.14 4.63
N PHE A 89 -4.10 -7.41 3.51
CA PHE A 89 -4.79 -6.13 3.38
C PHE A 89 -6.27 -6.25 3.02
N LYS A 90 -6.77 -7.46 2.73
CA LYS A 90 -8.22 -7.70 2.65
C LYS A 90 -8.85 -7.60 4.04
N GLU A 91 -8.13 -8.08 5.05
CA GLU A 91 -8.54 -8.10 6.47
C GLU A 91 -8.11 -6.84 7.23
N CYS A 92 -6.96 -6.26 6.87
CA CYS A 92 -6.39 -5.07 7.51
C CYS A 92 -6.26 -3.83 6.60
N PRO A 93 -7.33 -3.32 5.95
CA PRO A 93 -7.28 -2.07 5.19
C PRO A 93 -6.76 -0.83 5.95
N PRO A 94 -7.00 -0.67 7.28
CA PRO A 94 -6.43 0.45 8.02
C PRO A 94 -4.91 0.56 7.94
N HIS A 95 -4.19 -0.56 7.81
CA HIS A 95 -2.73 -0.52 7.67
C HIS A 95 -2.28 0.08 6.33
N LEU A 96 -3.08 -0.02 5.26
CA LEU A 96 -2.83 0.74 4.03
C LEU A 96 -2.95 2.26 4.25
N VAL A 97 -3.82 2.69 5.18
CA VAL A 97 -3.97 4.12 5.53
C VAL A 97 -2.76 4.64 6.29
N GLU A 98 -2.19 3.82 7.17
CA GLU A 98 -0.93 4.16 7.84
C GLU A 98 0.21 4.28 6.83
N ILE A 99 0.29 3.35 5.87
CA ILE A 99 1.28 3.40 4.78
C ILE A 99 1.08 4.65 3.92
N SER A 100 -0.15 4.94 3.47
CA SER A 100 -0.42 6.10 2.62
C SER A 100 -0.13 7.43 3.32
N SER A 101 -0.38 7.50 4.63
CA SER A 101 -0.06 8.67 5.47
C SER A 101 1.45 8.88 5.59
N ARG A 102 2.23 7.82 5.80
CA ARG A 102 3.71 7.87 5.79
C ARG A 102 4.25 8.36 4.46
N LEU A 103 3.70 7.85 3.36
CA LEU A 103 4.12 8.26 2.01
C LEU A 103 3.79 9.73 1.75
N PHE A 104 2.60 10.20 2.13
CA PHE A 104 2.26 11.61 1.99
C PHE A 104 3.23 12.52 2.75
N ALA A 105 3.69 12.10 3.93
CA ALA A 105 4.68 12.86 4.72
C ALA A 105 6.06 12.98 4.04
N LEU A 106 6.39 12.12 3.07
CA LEU A 106 7.62 12.23 2.27
C LEU A 106 7.53 13.32 1.19
N LYS A 107 6.34 13.88 0.94
CA LYS A 107 6.17 14.88 -0.12
C LYS A 107 7.06 16.11 0.13
N GLY A 108 7.91 16.42 -0.85
CA GLY A 108 8.83 17.55 -0.80
C GLY A 108 10.04 17.37 0.12
N THR A 109 10.26 16.19 0.68
CA THR A 109 11.41 15.91 1.56
C THR A 109 12.61 15.34 0.79
N LYS A 110 13.78 15.37 1.43
CA LYS A 110 14.99 14.64 1.02
C LYS A 110 15.63 14.04 2.26
N THR A 111 15.89 12.74 2.22
CA THR A 111 16.40 11.93 3.33
C THR A 111 17.87 11.56 3.15
N GLY A 112 18.41 11.72 1.93
CA GLY A 112 19.75 11.26 1.58
C GLY A 112 19.84 9.75 1.33
N GLN A 113 18.71 9.03 1.42
CA GLN A 113 18.59 7.62 1.09
C GLN A 113 18.02 7.49 -0.33
N PRO A 114 18.78 7.02 -1.35
CA PRO A 114 18.37 7.09 -2.75
C PRO A 114 17.00 6.49 -3.06
N LEU A 115 16.64 5.35 -2.45
CA LEU A 115 15.36 4.67 -2.68
C LEU A 115 14.16 5.41 -2.06
N ILE A 116 14.35 6.00 -0.89
CA ILE A 116 13.31 6.80 -0.22
C ILE A 116 13.15 8.13 -0.97
N ASP A 117 14.26 8.74 -1.38
CA ASP A 117 14.26 9.98 -2.14
C ASP A 117 13.61 9.81 -3.52
N GLU A 118 13.79 8.66 -4.19
CA GLU A 118 13.06 8.35 -5.43
C GLU A 118 11.55 8.26 -5.18
N THR A 119 11.13 7.61 -4.09
CA THR A 119 9.72 7.50 -3.71
C THR A 119 9.13 8.87 -3.39
N ALA A 120 9.84 9.69 -2.62
CA ALA A 120 9.47 11.07 -2.30
C ALA A 120 9.33 11.93 -3.57
N GLU A 121 10.25 11.78 -4.53
CA GLU A 121 10.21 12.50 -5.80
C GLU A 121 8.99 12.10 -6.64
N ARG A 122 8.60 10.82 -6.66
CA ARG A 122 7.38 10.35 -7.34
C ARG A 122 6.10 10.91 -6.74
N ILE A 123 6.04 11.02 -5.42
CA ILE A 123 4.90 11.62 -4.71
C ILE A 123 4.85 13.13 -4.93
N THR A 124 6.01 13.78 -5.02
CA THR A 124 6.12 15.23 -5.20
C THR A 124 5.85 15.65 -6.65
N ASN A 125 6.35 14.87 -7.61
CA ASN A 125 6.20 15.14 -9.03
C ASN A 125 5.01 14.37 -9.60
N GLU A 126 3.86 15.03 -9.66
CA GLU A 126 2.59 14.49 -10.16
C GLU A 126 2.64 14.05 -11.64
N TYR A 127 3.71 14.37 -12.37
CA TYR A 127 3.93 13.94 -13.76
C TYR A 127 4.76 12.66 -13.90
N LYS A 128 5.34 12.13 -12.81
CA LYS A 128 6.06 10.85 -12.87
C LYS A 128 5.07 9.71 -13.00
N ASP A 129 5.31 8.85 -13.99
CA ASP A 129 4.58 7.59 -14.11
C ASP A 129 4.82 6.74 -12.87
N SER A 130 3.77 6.56 -12.10
CA SER A 130 3.76 5.78 -10.87
C SER A 130 2.87 4.57 -11.00
N CYS A 131 2.41 4.17 -12.19
CA CYS A 131 1.52 3.02 -12.36
C CYS A 131 2.20 1.72 -11.90
N GLY A 132 1.72 1.16 -10.80
CA GLY A 132 2.24 -0.07 -10.20
C GLY A 132 3.66 0.06 -9.68
N TYR A 133 4.09 1.26 -9.30
CA TYR A 133 5.42 1.46 -8.76
C TYR A 133 5.57 0.71 -7.43
N PRO A 134 6.49 -0.27 -7.33
CA PRO A 134 6.69 -1.00 -6.09
C PRO A 134 7.33 -0.10 -5.05
N ILE A 135 6.66 0.06 -3.91
CA ILE A 135 7.19 0.89 -2.83
C ILE A 135 8.26 0.08 -2.09
N PRO A 136 9.39 0.73 -1.70
CA PRO A 136 10.42 0.09 -0.90
C PRO A 136 9.87 -0.55 0.39
N TYR A 137 10.36 -1.74 0.73
CA TYR A 137 9.84 -2.52 1.86
C TYR A 137 9.94 -1.80 3.21
N ARG A 138 10.94 -0.93 3.35
CA ARG A 138 11.12 -0.09 4.54
C ARG A 138 9.93 0.85 4.79
N LEU A 139 9.25 1.28 3.72
CA LEU A 139 8.09 2.18 3.80
C LEU A 139 6.76 1.42 3.92
N THR A 140 6.77 0.10 3.77
CA THR A 140 5.58 -0.76 3.71
C THR A 140 5.56 -1.85 4.77
N ASP A 141 6.47 -1.77 5.75
CA ASP A 141 6.67 -2.78 6.80
C ASP A 141 6.92 -4.20 6.27
N GLY A 142 7.56 -4.31 5.11
CA GLY A 142 7.88 -5.59 4.48
C GLY A 142 6.74 -6.21 3.68
N HIS A 143 5.65 -5.48 3.45
CA HIS A 143 4.55 -5.92 2.59
C HIS A 143 4.72 -5.46 1.13
N ASP A 144 4.18 -6.24 0.20
CA ASP A 144 4.08 -5.87 -1.20
C ASP A 144 3.00 -4.82 -1.42
N VAL A 145 3.41 -3.54 -1.43
CA VAL A 145 2.52 -2.41 -1.67
C VAL A 145 3.01 -1.61 -2.88
N PHE A 146 2.06 -1.17 -3.69
CA PHE A 146 2.29 -0.49 -4.95
C PHE A 146 1.61 0.87 -4.93
N LEU A 147 2.33 1.87 -5.42
CA LEU A 147 1.79 3.18 -5.72
C LEU A 147 1.18 3.14 -7.13
N SER A 148 0.07 3.85 -7.36
CA SER A 148 -0.48 4.10 -8.69
C SER A 148 -1.18 5.44 -8.76
N VAL A 149 -1.08 6.09 -9.92
CA VAL A 149 -2.01 7.15 -10.30
C VAL A 149 -3.33 6.48 -10.67
N VAL A 150 -4.39 6.93 -10.03
CA VAL A 150 -5.77 6.46 -10.20
C VAL A 150 -6.59 7.63 -10.70
N TYR A 151 -7.19 7.48 -11.88
CA TYR A 151 -8.12 8.48 -12.39
C TYR A 151 -9.49 8.26 -11.76
N LEU A 152 -9.95 9.23 -10.98
CA LEU A 152 -11.19 9.14 -10.20
C LEU A 152 -12.37 9.59 -11.04
N PHE A 153 -13.09 8.61 -11.58
CA PHE A 153 -14.38 8.84 -12.23
C PHE A 153 -15.45 9.12 -11.19
N ARG A 154 -16.08 10.30 -11.24
CA ARG A 154 -17.11 10.69 -10.27
C ARG A 154 -18.29 9.72 -10.26
N ASP A 155 -18.66 9.18 -11.42
CA ASP A 155 -19.72 8.18 -11.53
C ASP A 155 -19.39 6.85 -10.84
N HIS A 156 -18.12 6.63 -10.47
CA HIS A 156 -17.67 5.47 -9.68
C HIS A 156 -17.46 5.81 -8.20
N LEU A 157 -17.78 7.03 -7.77
CA LEU A 157 -17.67 7.46 -6.38
C LEU A 157 -19.05 7.65 -5.76
N PRO A 158 -19.24 7.26 -4.48
CA PRO A 158 -20.46 7.60 -3.75
C PRO A 158 -20.73 9.12 -3.80
N TYR A 159 -21.94 9.49 -4.20
CA TYR A 159 -22.37 10.89 -4.39
C TYR A 159 -21.52 11.74 -5.34
N GLY A 160 -20.75 11.10 -6.24
CA GLY A 160 -19.94 11.83 -7.22
C GLY A 160 -18.71 12.52 -6.65
N ARG A 161 -18.27 12.16 -5.44
CA ARG A 161 -17.11 12.78 -4.76
C ARG A 161 -16.37 11.79 -3.86
N LEU A 162 -15.11 12.07 -3.58
CA LEU A 162 -14.31 11.26 -2.67
C LEU A 162 -14.67 11.62 -1.22
N THR A 163 -15.13 10.63 -0.45
CA THR A 163 -15.55 10.80 0.96
C THR A 163 -14.69 10.05 1.96
N SER A 164 -13.81 9.16 1.49
CA SER A 164 -12.96 8.32 2.33
C SER A 164 -11.54 8.20 1.75
N ARG A 165 -10.57 7.90 2.61
CA ARG A 165 -9.23 7.50 2.18
C ARG A 165 -9.18 6.06 1.68
N ILE A 166 -10.11 5.20 2.08
CA ILE A 166 -10.17 3.80 1.64
C ILE A 166 -11.30 3.65 0.62
N MET A 167 -11.02 2.95 -0.48
CA MET A 167 -12.05 2.51 -1.41
C MET A 167 -11.61 1.25 -2.16
N PRO A 168 -12.54 0.46 -2.72
CA PRO A 168 -12.18 -0.65 -3.58
C PRO A 168 -11.62 -0.14 -4.91
N LEU A 169 -10.48 -0.71 -5.31
CA LEU A 169 -9.84 -0.50 -6.60
C LEU A 169 -9.90 -1.79 -7.41
N LEU A 170 -9.94 -1.63 -8.71
CA LEU A 170 -9.66 -2.71 -9.66
C LEU A 170 -8.23 -2.53 -10.16
N VAL A 171 -7.40 -3.56 -10.00
CA VAL A 171 -5.96 -3.48 -10.31
C VAL A 171 -5.49 -4.59 -11.23
N ASN A 172 -4.52 -4.27 -12.09
CA ASN A 172 -3.85 -5.23 -12.95
C ASN A 172 -2.32 -5.15 -12.80
N LEU A 173 -1.84 -5.60 -11.64
CA LEU A 173 -0.43 -5.58 -11.32
C LEU A 173 0.45 -6.45 -12.26
N PRO A 174 0.07 -7.69 -12.64
CA PRO A 174 0.91 -8.54 -13.49
C PRO A 174 1.19 -7.98 -14.89
N HIS A 175 0.30 -7.14 -15.41
CA HIS A 175 0.40 -6.62 -16.77
C HIS A 175 1.00 -5.21 -16.83
N ASN A 176 0.44 -4.25 -16.10
CA ASN A 176 0.80 -2.83 -16.27
C ASN A 176 0.70 -1.97 -15.02
N GLY A 177 0.31 -2.53 -13.87
CA GLY A 177 0.17 -1.75 -12.63
C GLY A 177 -1.01 -0.78 -12.63
N LEU A 178 -1.88 -0.83 -13.64
CA LEU A 178 -3.04 0.04 -13.76
C LEU A 178 -3.98 -0.20 -12.58
N ALA A 179 -4.45 0.88 -11.98
CA ALA A 179 -5.43 0.88 -10.90
C ALA A 179 -6.51 1.91 -11.20
N LEU A 180 -7.77 1.50 -11.13
CA LEU A 180 -8.93 2.40 -11.31
C LEU A 180 -9.97 2.12 -10.22
N PRO A 181 -10.84 3.09 -9.89
CA PRO A 181 -11.91 2.84 -8.93
C PRO A 181 -12.76 1.66 -9.41
N LEU A 182 -13.09 0.75 -8.49
CA LEU A 182 -14.09 -0.26 -8.80
C LEU A 182 -15.40 0.47 -9.18
N PRO A 183 -16.08 0.11 -10.27
CA PRO A 183 -17.37 0.72 -10.59
C PRO A 183 -18.42 0.49 -9.51
N LEU A 184 -19.24 1.52 -9.21
CA LEU A 184 -20.21 1.48 -8.10
C LEU A 184 -21.19 0.31 -8.15
N ASN A 185 -21.55 -0.18 -9.33
CA ASN A 185 -22.45 -1.33 -9.50
C ASN A 185 -21.87 -2.64 -8.94
N PHE A 186 -20.56 -2.70 -8.67
CA PHE A 186 -19.91 -3.83 -8.02
C PHE A 186 -19.70 -3.61 -6.52
N TRP A 187 -20.00 -2.42 -6.00
CA TRP A 187 -19.91 -2.16 -4.56
C TRP A 187 -21.09 -2.83 -3.85
N THR A 188 -20.88 -3.22 -2.61
CA THR A 188 -21.99 -3.64 -1.75
C THR A 188 -22.66 -2.41 -1.13
N GLU A 189 -23.92 -2.53 -0.74
CA GLU A 189 -24.63 -1.42 -0.07
C GLU A 189 -23.91 -1.01 1.22
N GLU A 190 -23.39 -1.99 1.97
CA GLU A 190 -22.59 -1.77 3.17
C GLU A 190 -21.25 -1.07 2.87
N MET A 191 -20.59 -1.36 1.74
CA MET A 191 -19.40 -0.59 1.34
C MET A 191 -19.75 0.87 1.06
N ILE A 192 -20.82 1.09 0.30
CA ILE A 192 -21.29 2.45 -0.01
C ILE A 192 -21.60 3.16 1.31
N TYR A 193 -22.32 2.52 2.23
CA TYR A 193 -22.57 3.02 3.58
C TYR A 193 -21.26 3.34 4.30
N GLN A 194 -20.37 2.38 4.54
CA GLN A 194 -19.13 2.61 5.31
C GLN A 194 -18.22 3.70 4.70
N VAL A 195 -18.09 3.74 3.37
CA VAL A 195 -17.30 4.78 2.68
C VAL A 195 -17.99 6.16 2.72
N SER A 196 -19.33 6.19 2.79
CA SER A 196 -20.10 7.43 2.90
C SER A 196 -20.31 7.94 4.32
N THR A 197 -20.50 7.05 5.29
CA THR A 197 -20.90 7.35 6.68
C THR A 197 -19.77 7.22 7.68
N GLY A 198 -18.71 6.44 7.39
CA GLY A 198 -17.46 6.43 8.16
C GLY A 198 -16.75 7.78 8.19
N ALA A 199 -17.22 8.75 7.39
CA ALA A 199 -16.91 10.15 7.50
C ALA A 199 -17.81 10.86 8.54
N VAL A 200 -19.13 10.68 8.55
CA VAL A 200 -20.04 11.57 9.31
C VAL A 200 -19.94 11.43 10.84
N GLU A 201 -19.67 10.24 11.39
CA GLU A 201 -19.58 10.06 12.85
C GLU A 201 -18.19 10.38 13.45
N ASN A 202 -17.16 10.56 12.63
CA ASN A 202 -15.82 11.03 13.04
C ASN A 202 -15.49 12.44 12.49
N LEU A 203 -16.49 13.15 11.96
CA LEU A 203 -16.37 14.49 11.36
C LEU A 203 -16.88 15.62 12.27
N GLU A 204 -16.84 15.47 13.60
CA GLU A 204 -17.05 16.62 14.51
C GLU A 204 -15.87 17.61 14.53
N VAL A 205 -14.78 17.33 13.79
CA VAL A 205 -13.77 18.35 13.48
C VAL A 205 -13.60 18.47 11.96
N PRO A 206 -13.84 19.66 11.37
CA PRO A 206 -13.56 19.90 9.96
C PRO A 206 -12.05 19.79 9.71
N HIS A 207 -11.60 18.62 9.29
CA HIS A 207 -10.20 18.40 8.88
C HIS A 207 -9.80 19.26 7.66
N TRP A 208 -10.75 19.97 7.04
CA TRP A 208 -10.51 20.98 5.99
C TRP A 208 -9.64 22.15 6.49
N ASP A 209 -9.69 22.50 7.78
CA ASP A 209 -8.87 23.58 8.34
C ASP A 209 -7.42 23.15 8.61
N LEU A 210 -7.17 21.84 8.81
CA LEU A 210 -5.82 21.29 9.00
C LEU A 210 -5.02 21.12 7.70
N VAL A 211 -5.69 21.01 6.55
CA VAL A 211 -5.01 20.73 5.27
C VAL A 211 -4.73 22.01 4.47
N TRP A 212 -5.47 23.11 4.67
CA TRP A 212 -5.40 24.27 3.77
C TRP A 212 -5.31 25.67 4.40
N GLN A 213 -5.20 25.80 5.72
CA GLN A 213 -4.95 27.11 6.33
C GLN A 213 -3.57 27.16 6.98
N ASN A 214 -2.53 27.34 6.16
CA ASN A 214 -1.51 28.36 6.47
C ASN A 214 -0.67 28.73 5.24
N ARG A 215 -0.75 30.01 4.86
CA ARG A 215 0.22 30.74 4.03
C ARG A 215 1.55 31.01 4.74
N SER A 216 1.76 30.37 5.88
CA SER A 216 3.08 30.10 6.41
C SER A 216 3.41 28.70 5.95
N ARG A 217 4.55 28.51 5.28
CA ARG A 217 5.24 27.20 5.29
C ARG A 217 5.06 26.71 6.74
N PRO A 218 4.37 25.57 7.02
CA PRO A 218 4.37 25.07 8.38
C PRO A 218 5.84 25.09 8.79
N GLU A 219 6.17 25.58 10.00
CA GLU A 219 7.50 25.34 10.56
C GLU A 219 7.85 23.91 10.16
N PRO A 220 8.92 23.72 9.35
CA PRO A 220 9.05 22.61 8.41
C PRO A 220 8.70 21.36 9.17
N LEU A 221 7.46 20.83 8.99
CA LEU A 221 6.74 20.00 9.98
C LEU A 221 7.80 19.42 10.89
N ARG A 222 8.16 20.13 11.99
CA ARG A 222 9.21 19.61 12.86
C ARG A 222 8.46 18.49 13.47
N PRO A 223 8.62 17.27 12.95
CA PRO A 223 7.66 16.29 13.30
C PRO A 223 7.93 16.18 14.83
N GLU A 224 6.91 16.14 15.67
CA GLU A 224 7.12 15.98 17.12
C GLU A 224 6.92 14.54 17.49
N PHE A 225 7.90 13.78 17.06
CA PHE A 225 7.91 12.35 17.19
C PHE A 225 9.32 11.80 17.60
N GLY A 226 9.83 12.37 18.70
CA GLY A 226 10.76 11.90 19.76
C GLY A 226 12.01 11.01 19.58
N GLY A 227 12.35 10.37 20.71
CA GLY A 227 13.70 10.25 21.29
C GLY A 227 14.58 9.03 20.92
N GLU A 228 15.68 8.89 21.67
CA GLU A 228 16.90 8.14 21.33
C GLU A 228 16.72 6.66 20.93
N VAL A 229 17.48 6.25 19.91
CA VAL A 229 17.75 4.85 19.50
C VAL A 229 18.10 3.99 20.72
N GLU A 230 17.65 2.72 20.75
CA GLU A 230 18.13 1.74 21.76
C GLU A 230 19.66 1.73 21.76
N SER A 231 20.27 2.43 22.72
CA SER A 231 21.71 2.60 22.80
C SER A 231 22.43 1.30 23.16
N ASN A 232 21.69 0.28 23.61
CA ASN A 232 22.21 -1.05 23.94
C ASN A 232 21.14 -2.15 23.73
N PRO A 233 20.89 -2.56 22.48
CA PRO A 233 19.84 -3.54 22.17
C PRO A 233 20.16 -4.91 22.78
N ARG A 234 19.15 -5.55 23.38
CA ARG A 234 19.26 -6.94 23.84
C ARG A 234 19.08 -7.89 22.65
N TRP A 235 20.08 -8.71 22.39
CA TRP A 235 20.10 -9.62 21.24
C TRP A 235 19.51 -10.99 21.57
N ILE A 236 18.66 -11.51 20.70
CA ILE A 236 18.22 -12.92 20.73
C ILE A 236 19.31 -13.81 20.15
N THR A 237 19.95 -13.35 19.09
CA THR A 237 21.13 -13.97 18.47
C THR A 237 22.20 -12.90 18.28
N SER A 238 23.42 -13.19 18.74
CA SER A 238 24.57 -12.28 18.65
C SER A 238 25.59 -12.71 17.58
N LEU A 239 25.32 -13.76 16.81
CA LEU A 239 26.22 -14.29 15.79
C LEU A 239 25.60 -14.17 14.39
N PRO A 240 26.39 -13.87 13.34
CA PRO A 240 25.96 -13.97 11.95
C PRO A 240 25.48 -15.39 11.58
N PRO A 241 24.67 -15.55 10.52
CA PRO A 241 24.36 -14.57 9.47
C PRO A 241 23.23 -13.58 9.82
N ILE A 242 22.41 -13.86 10.83
CA ILE A 242 21.27 -13.01 11.24
C ILE A 242 21.34 -12.74 12.75
N GLN A 243 21.49 -11.48 13.12
CA GLN A 243 21.35 -10.99 14.49
C GLN A 243 20.00 -10.28 14.62
N VAL A 244 19.23 -10.56 15.68
CA VAL A 244 17.90 -9.95 15.89
C VAL A 244 17.79 -9.40 17.30
N SER A 245 17.42 -8.12 17.42
CA SER A 245 17.14 -7.51 18.73
C SER A 245 15.80 -8.02 19.29
N GLU A 246 15.65 -8.00 20.60
CA GLU A 246 14.43 -8.43 21.28
C GLU A 246 13.22 -7.58 20.85
N ALA A 247 13.42 -6.27 20.67
CA ALA A 247 12.41 -5.35 20.15
C ALA A 247 11.96 -5.73 18.74
N ALA A 248 12.92 -5.99 17.83
CA ALA A 248 12.62 -6.39 16.46
C ALA A 248 11.84 -7.70 16.41
N TYR A 249 12.25 -8.68 17.20
CA TYR A 249 11.55 -9.96 17.26
C TYR A 249 10.11 -9.84 17.78
N LYS A 250 9.87 -9.01 18.81
CA LYS A 250 8.50 -8.76 19.32
C LYS A 250 7.60 -8.18 18.23
N GLN A 251 8.13 -7.24 17.45
CA GLN A 251 7.39 -6.58 16.38
C GLN A 251 7.16 -7.47 15.17
N LEU A 252 8.15 -8.27 14.78
CA LEU A 252 7.98 -9.34 13.79
C LEU A 252 6.90 -10.33 14.22
N CYS A 253 6.91 -10.76 15.48
CA CYS A 253 5.87 -11.63 16.02
C CYS A 253 4.49 -10.96 15.95
N HIS A 254 4.37 -9.66 16.22
CA HIS A 254 3.11 -8.95 16.10
C HIS A 254 2.63 -8.88 14.64
N LYS A 255 3.48 -8.49 13.70
CA LYS A 255 3.13 -8.39 12.27
C LYS A 255 2.79 -9.75 11.66
N LEU A 256 3.51 -10.80 12.06
CA LEU A 256 3.29 -12.17 11.60
C LEU A 256 2.13 -12.88 12.28
N ARG A 257 1.46 -12.29 13.30
CA ARG A 257 0.23 -12.87 13.90
C ARG A 257 -0.94 -12.90 12.92
N PHE A 258 -0.97 -11.95 11.99
CA PHE A 258 -2.01 -11.84 10.97
C PHE A 258 -1.68 -12.62 9.70
N HIS A 259 -0.45 -13.13 9.58
CA HIS A 259 -0.13 -14.17 8.61
C HIS A 259 -0.73 -15.48 9.12
N SER A 260 -1.50 -16.17 8.27
CA SER A 260 -2.33 -17.30 8.66
C SER A 260 -1.59 -18.30 9.56
N LEU A 261 -2.26 -18.72 10.65
CA LEU A 261 -1.75 -19.58 11.72
C LEU A 261 -1.19 -20.94 11.24
N LEU A 262 -1.36 -21.27 9.96
CA LEU A 262 -1.07 -22.57 9.36
C LEU A 262 0.29 -22.65 8.66
N PHE A 263 1.00 -21.53 8.49
CA PHE A 263 2.33 -21.54 7.88
C PHE A 263 3.43 -21.15 8.88
N PRO A 264 4.63 -21.75 8.78
CA PRO A 264 5.77 -21.31 9.58
C PRO A 264 6.02 -19.83 9.30
N LYS A 265 6.33 -19.04 10.33
CA LYS A 265 6.62 -17.61 10.21
C LYS A 265 7.91 -17.43 9.41
N ARG A 266 7.85 -16.73 8.28
CA ARG A 266 9.00 -16.53 7.39
C ARG A 266 9.30 -15.06 7.26
N VAL A 267 10.58 -14.73 7.24
CA VAL A 267 11.09 -13.40 6.93
C VAL A 267 12.16 -13.55 5.85
N PHE A 268 12.08 -12.75 4.81
CA PHE A 268 13.01 -12.79 3.68
C PHE A 268 13.87 -11.53 3.70
N ILE A 269 15.15 -11.68 4.01
CA ILE A 269 16.11 -10.59 3.91
C ILE A 269 16.45 -10.36 2.45
N ARG A 270 16.43 -9.09 2.06
CA ARG A 270 16.68 -8.65 0.68
C ARG A 270 17.67 -7.50 0.66
N ARG A 271 18.48 -7.48 -0.39
CA ARG A 271 19.30 -6.32 -0.71
C ARG A 271 18.45 -5.30 -1.47
N GLU A 272 18.48 -4.06 -1.03
CA GLU A 272 17.77 -2.93 -1.64
C GLU A 272 18.79 -1.81 -1.84
N GLY A 273 19.34 -1.73 -3.06
CA GLY A 273 20.50 -0.90 -3.36
C GLY A 273 21.74 -1.31 -2.55
N ASP A 274 22.29 -0.36 -1.79
CA ASP A 274 23.43 -0.58 -0.89
C ASP A 274 23.02 -0.97 0.53
N THR A 275 21.72 -1.08 0.78
CA THR A 275 21.15 -1.42 2.09
C THR A 275 20.46 -2.78 2.07
N PHE A 276 19.98 -3.21 3.24
CA PHE A 276 19.10 -4.37 3.37
C PHE A 276 17.71 -3.95 3.85
N SER A 277 16.72 -4.72 3.43
CA SER A 277 15.34 -4.68 3.89
C SER A 277 14.81 -6.09 4.12
N MET A 278 13.57 -6.20 4.59
CA MET A 278 12.91 -7.47 4.80
C MET A 278 11.56 -7.50 4.10
N ALA A 279 11.17 -8.68 3.62
CA ALA A 279 9.83 -8.96 3.15
C ALA A 279 9.20 -10.07 4.00
N LEU A 280 7.90 -9.97 4.26
CA LEU A 280 7.14 -11.00 4.98
C LEU A 280 6.62 -12.09 4.03
N ASN A 281 6.49 -11.76 2.74
CA ASN A 281 6.15 -12.69 1.67
C ASN A 281 7.29 -12.85 0.66
N PRO A 282 7.42 -14.04 0.04
CA PRO A 282 8.32 -14.22 -1.08
C PRO A 282 7.72 -13.63 -2.37
N ARG A 283 8.39 -12.66 -3.00
CA ARG A 283 8.16 -12.36 -4.44
C ARG A 283 8.83 -13.40 -5.34
N GLY A 284 8.06 -14.01 -6.25
CA GLY A 284 8.56 -14.90 -7.30
C GLY A 284 8.89 -16.31 -6.82
N LYS A 285 9.56 -17.11 -7.67
CA LYS A 285 9.98 -18.48 -7.31
C LYS A 285 11.01 -18.40 -6.18
N ILE A 286 10.70 -19.02 -5.04
CA ILE A 286 11.62 -19.23 -3.93
C ILE A 286 12.69 -20.19 -4.44
N LYS A 287 13.85 -19.67 -4.86
CA LYS A 287 15.06 -20.49 -4.95
C LYS A 287 15.35 -21.06 -3.55
N ALA A 288 16.12 -22.14 -3.49
CA ALA A 288 16.64 -22.68 -2.22
C ALA A 288 17.61 -21.68 -1.57
N ASN A 289 17.08 -20.58 -1.06
CA ASN A 289 17.83 -19.57 -0.33
C ASN A 289 18.25 -20.20 1.00
N PRO A 290 19.50 -19.97 1.44
CA PRO A 290 19.92 -20.38 2.78
C PRO A 290 19.02 -19.71 3.82
N HIS A 291 18.87 -20.39 4.95
CA HIS A 291 18.00 -19.95 6.02
C HIS A 291 18.58 -20.27 7.40
N VAL A 292 18.14 -19.50 8.39
CA VAL A 292 18.39 -19.76 9.80
C VAL A 292 17.07 -19.65 10.55
N GLN A 293 16.85 -20.58 11.47
CA GLN A 293 15.70 -20.52 12.37
C GLN A 293 16.10 -19.82 13.66
N ILE A 294 15.39 -18.76 14.00
CA ILE A 294 15.54 -18.04 15.26
C ILE A 294 14.20 -18.14 16.00
N ARG A 295 14.18 -18.96 17.05
CA ARG A 295 12.95 -19.34 17.77
C ARG A 295 11.91 -19.93 16.80
N ASP A 296 10.78 -19.26 16.63
CA ASP A 296 9.64 -19.66 15.80
C ASP A 296 9.61 -18.98 14.42
N ILE A 297 10.62 -18.16 14.07
CA ILE A 297 10.72 -17.45 12.79
C ILE A 297 11.89 -18.01 11.96
N THR A 298 11.61 -18.37 10.71
CA THR A 298 12.61 -18.76 9.72
C THR A 298 13.02 -17.56 8.89
N PHE A 299 14.30 -17.19 8.96
CA PHE A 299 14.90 -16.11 8.19
C PHE A 299 15.59 -16.67 6.96
N TYR A 300 15.13 -16.28 5.77
CA TYR A 300 15.77 -16.58 4.50
C TYR A 300 16.64 -15.40 4.06
N TYR A 301 17.78 -15.66 3.47
CA TYR A 301 18.71 -14.61 3.04
C TYR A 301 19.42 -14.94 1.71
N PRO A 302 20.01 -13.94 1.02
CA PRO A 302 20.65 -14.16 -0.28
C PRO A 302 21.90 -15.06 -0.16
N PRO A 303 22.08 -16.04 -1.08
CA PRO A 303 23.09 -17.10 -0.93
C PRO A 303 24.57 -16.70 -0.89
N ASP A 304 24.94 -15.47 -1.23
CA ASP A 304 26.35 -15.04 -1.31
C ASP A 304 26.64 -13.76 -0.50
N GLU A 305 25.63 -13.20 0.17
CA GLU A 305 25.77 -11.96 0.95
C GLU A 305 26.20 -12.24 2.39
N PHE A 306 25.83 -13.39 2.96
CA PHE A 306 26.06 -13.69 4.38
C PHE A 306 26.75 -15.02 4.60
N ASN A 307 27.58 -15.08 5.64
CA ASN A 307 28.30 -16.27 6.09
C ASN A 307 28.48 -16.24 7.62
N ARG A 308 29.34 -17.10 8.18
CA ARG A 308 29.58 -17.17 9.63
C ARG A 308 30.23 -15.92 10.24
N LYS A 309 30.84 -15.07 9.41
CA LYS A 309 31.52 -13.83 9.81
C LYS A 309 30.83 -12.57 9.32
N LEU A 310 29.99 -12.66 8.30
CA LEU A 310 29.30 -11.51 7.71
C LEU A 310 27.80 -11.75 7.71
N GLY A 311 27.02 -10.79 8.17
CA GLY A 311 25.59 -10.95 8.30
C GLY A 311 24.85 -9.62 8.29
N VAL A 312 23.61 -9.68 8.77
CA VAL A 312 22.78 -8.51 9.01
C VAL A 312 22.27 -8.50 10.45
N SER A 313 22.31 -7.36 11.11
CA SER A 313 21.52 -7.11 12.31
C SER A 313 20.15 -6.57 11.93
N ILE A 314 19.13 -7.03 12.64
CA ILE A 314 17.75 -6.59 12.52
C ILE A 314 17.38 -5.98 13.86
N GLU A 315 17.27 -4.67 13.85
CA GLU A 315 16.82 -3.87 14.96
C GLU A 315 15.45 -3.30 14.62
N PHE A 316 14.74 -2.85 15.64
CA PHE A 316 13.48 -2.15 15.44
C PHE A 316 13.53 -0.88 16.23
N THR A 317 13.33 0.21 15.52
CA THR A 317 13.18 1.51 16.10
C THR A 317 11.68 1.73 16.23
N ASP A 318 11.18 1.79 17.46
CA ASP A 318 9.86 2.37 17.76
C ASP A 318 10.09 3.84 18.09
N GLY A 319 10.69 4.53 17.12
CA GLY A 319 10.98 5.94 17.17
C GLY A 319 9.69 6.66 16.82
N PRO A 320 9.40 7.81 17.43
CA PRO A 320 8.08 8.34 17.19
C PRO A 320 7.94 8.84 15.72
N PHE A 321 9.04 9.12 14.99
CA PHE A 321 9.08 9.44 13.56
C PHE A 321 9.19 8.24 12.63
N GLU A 322 9.78 7.16 13.15
CA GLU A 322 10.31 6.06 12.38
C GLU A 322 9.98 4.79 13.15
N ARG A 323 8.86 4.19 12.75
CA ARG A 323 8.50 2.84 13.13
C ARG A 323 9.02 1.90 12.06
N GLU A 324 10.30 1.57 12.14
CA GLU A 324 10.96 0.81 11.09
C GLU A 324 11.85 -0.32 11.61
N PHE A 325 12.00 -1.34 10.77
CA PHE A 325 13.06 -2.30 10.94
C PHE A 325 14.33 -1.74 10.33
N VAL A 326 15.35 -1.58 11.17
CA VAL A 326 16.68 -1.13 10.75
C VAL A 326 17.53 -2.37 10.50
N LEU A 327 18.00 -2.52 9.26
CA LEU A 327 18.91 -3.60 8.89
C LEU A 327 20.31 -3.05 8.62
N ARG A 328 21.32 -3.53 9.37
CA ARG A 328 22.72 -3.09 9.22
C ARG A 328 23.63 -4.28 8.93
N ARG A 329 24.65 -4.09 8.09
CA ARG A 329 25.70 -5.10 7.91
C ARG A 329 26.44 -5.29 9.23
N VAL A 330 26.69 -6.53 9.60
CA VAL A 330 27.50 -6.88 10.77
C VAL A 330 28.63 -7.82 10.38
N THR A 331 29.77 -7.62 11.05
CA THR A 331 30.96 -8.47 10.96
C THR A 331 31.25 -9.04 12.34
N ALA A 332 31.45 -10.36 12.42
CA ALA A 332 31.79 -11.08 13.66
C ALA A 332 33.16 -10.67 14.21
#